data_AF-A0A182MD22-F1
#
_entry.id   AF-A0A182MD22-F1
#
_cell.length_a   1.000
_cell.length_b   1.000
_cell.length_c   1.000
_cell.angle_alpha   90.00
_cell.angle_beta   90.00
_cell.angle_gamma   90.00
#
_symmetry.space_group_name_H-M   'P 1'
#
loop_
_entity.id
_entity.type
_entity.pdbx_description
1 polymer ?
#
loop_
_entity_poly.entity_id
_entity_poly.type
_entity_poly.pdbx_seq_one_letter_code
_entity_poly.pdbx_strand_id
1 'polypeptide(L)'
;MTESFPLHECVFNGDTRKLSLLLRTHEIAEKDKHECIFLLLAHGAPVKVKNSQGWSPLAEAISYGDRQIISSLLRKLKQQAREQMEQRRPNLVKALKQMGDFYMELKWDFHSWVPLISRILPSDVCKIHKSGCSIRLDTTLVDFSDMRWERGDISFIFKGENPPKNSLTALDNECRCYQHVRHEETEMEIEDEVDILMSSDILAAQMSTKGISFTKAQSGWIFREDRRETVAGQYDSDLYTINGLTLEQRKRREHLSRDDLQKNKALMESLTKGGQSQQGGIDQNGEIYRRESLQPPPNSEVTWEEYVSAEPGQYPNLGRELVYKESSKNFKATVAMSKDFPLSVDMLLNVLEVIAPFKHFSKLREFVTLKLPSGFPVKIDIPILPTVSAKITFQKFEFRDDISPDLFVIPEDYREDTMR
;
A
#
# COMPACT_ATOMS: atom_id res chain seq x y z
N MET A 1 -36.11 2.08 18.10
CA MET A 1 -36.05 3.32 17.30
C MET A 1 -35.23 2.94 16.08
N THR A 2 -35.83 2.90 14.89
CA THR A 2 -35.07 2.73 13.64
C THR A 2 -34.15 3.93 13.53
N GLU A 3 -32.85 3.71 13.53
CA GLU A 3 -31.88 4.77 13.23
C GLU A 3 -32.22 5.31 11.83
N SER A 4 -32.49 6.62 11.76
CA SER A 4 -32.78 7.27 10.50
C SER A 4 -31.46 7.68 9.87
N PHE A 5 -31.21 7.24 8.64
CA PHE A 5 -30.04 7.58 7.85
C PHE A 5 -30.42 8.54 6.72
N PRO A 6 -30.75 9.81 7.02
CA PRO A 6 -31.37 10.71 6.06
C PRO A 6 -30.44 11.10 4.91
N LEU A 7 -29.12 11.19 5.14
CA LEU A 7 -28.14 11.41 4.06
C LEU A 7 -28.13 10.24 3.09
N HIS A 8 -28.05 9.02 3.64
CA HIS A 8 -27.99 7.77 2.89
C HIS A 8 -29.27 7.55 2.07
N GLU A 9 -30.44 7.80 2.66
CA GLU A 9 -31.72 7.74 1.94
C GLU A 9 -31.76 8.72 0.76
N CYS A 10 -31.24 9.94 0.93
CA CYS A 10 -31.21 10.92 -0.16
C CYS A 10 -30.40 10.39 -1.33
N VAL A 11 -29.26 9.78 -1.08
CA VAL A 11 -28.45 9.31 -2.19
C VAL A 11 -28.96 8.00 -2.76
N PHE A 12 -29.49 7.10 -1.95
CA PHE A 12 -30.16 5.91 -2.46
C PHE A 12 -31.22 6.29 -3.50
N ASN A 13 -31.98 7.35 -3.22
CA ASN A 13 -33.02 7.87 -4.10
C ASN A 13 -32.51 8.88 -5.16
N GLY A 14 -31.23 9.26 -5.15
CA GLY A 14 -30.66 10.27 -6.04
C GLY A 14 -31.17 11.71 -5.80
N ASP A 15 -31.69 12.02 -4.61
CA ASP A 15 -32.19 13.35 -4.25
C ASP A 15 -31.04 14.31 -3.88
N THR A 16 -30.38 14.82 -4.91
CA THR A 16 -29.24 15.76 -4.79
C THR A 16 -29.62 17.07 -4.10
N ARG A 17 -30.87 17.51 -4.20
CA ARG A 17 -31.35 18.76 -3.58
C ARG A 17 -31.48 18.61 -2.07
N LYS A 18 -32.15 17.55 -1.61
CA LYS A 18 -32.28 17.24 -0.17
C LYS A 18 -30.92 16.92 0.43
N LEU A 19 -30.07 16.18 -0.30
CA LEU A 19 -28.69 15.91 0.13
C LEU A 19 -27.90 17.22 0.35
N SER A 20 -27.93 18.14 -0.61
CA SER A 20 -27.22 19.43 -0.48
C SER A 20 -27.66 20.25 0.73
N LEU A 21 -28.94 20.16 1.11
CA LEU A 21 -29.44 20.81 2.32
C LEU A 21 -28.91 20.14 3.59
N LEU A 22 -28.94 18.80 3.65
CA LEU A 22 -28.50 18.04 4.81
C LEU A 22 -26.99 18.09 5.05
N LEU A 23 -26.19 18.17 3.98
CA LEU A 23 -24.72 18.30 4.05
C LEU A 23 -24.27 19.62 4.67
N ARG A 24 -25.17 20.60 4.88
CA ARG A 24 -24.87 21.83 5.64
C ARG A 24 -24.86 21.61 7.15
N THR A 25 -25.45 20.51 7.63
CA THR A 25 -25.71 20.28 9.06
C THR A 25 -25.28 18.91 9.57
N HIS A 26 -24.85 17.98 8.71
CA HIS A 26 -24.51 16.59 9.07
C HIS A 26 -23.12 16.14 8.55
N GLU A 27 -22.45 15.24 9.27
CA GLU A 27 -21.16 14.63 8.87
C GLU A 27 -21.34 13.45 7.89
N ILE A 28 -20.36 13.22 7.01
CA ILE A 28 -20.49 12.54 5.70
C ILE A 28 -20.12 11.05 5.73
N ALA A 29 -20.06 10.41 6.90
CA ALA A 29 -19.40 9.10 7.02
C ALA A 29 -20.17 7.87 6.47
N GLU A 30 -21.26 8.02 5.70
CA GLU A 30 -22.11 6.89 5.25
C GLU A 30 -22.40 6.88 3.73
N LYS A 31 -22.75 5.68 3.20
CA LYS A 31 -22.39 5.16 1.87
C LYS A 31 -23.38 5.46 0.74
N ASP A 32 -22.88 5.94 -0.40
CA ASP A 32 -23.74 6.61 -1.38
C ASP A 32 -23.30 6.48 -2.87
N LYS A 33 -24.28 6.51 -3.80
CA LYS A 33 -24.23 6.36 -5.29
C LYS A 33 -24.39 7.70 -6.07
N HIS A 34 -24.35 7.63 -7.41
CA HIS A 34 -24.00 8.67 -8.41
C HIS A 34 -24.90 9.92 -8.51
N GLU A 35 -24.36 11.00 -9.09
CA GLU A 35 -24.68 12.44 -8.94
C GLU A 35 -24.37 13.04 -7.56
N CYS A 36 -24.71 12.31 -6.50
CA CYS A 36 -24.36 12.71 -5.14
C CYS A 36 -22.84 12.61 -4.88
N ILE A 37 -22.13 11.75 -5.61
CA ILE A 37 -20.68 11.52 -5.43
C ILE A 37 -19.88 12.82 -5.56
N PHE A 38 -20.08 13.61 -6.61
CA PHE A 38 -19.31 14.85 -6.78
C PHE A 38 -19.56 15.84 -5.64
N LEU A 39 -20.81 15.90 -5.15
CA LEU A 39 -21.16 16.72 -4.01
C LEU A 39 -20.52 16.21 -2.71
N LEU A 40 -20.56 14.90 -2.46
CA LEU A 40 -19.91 14.26 -1.31
C LEU A 40 -18.39 14.50 -1.34
N LEU A 41 -17.74 14.36 -2.50
CA LEU A 41 -16.31 14.63 -2.67
C LEU A 41 -15.97 16.10 -2.44
N ALA A 42 -16.81 17.03 -2.94
CA ALA A 42 -16.66 18.46 -2.71
C ALA A 42 -16.73 18.80 -1.21
N HIS A 43 -17.58 18.09 -0.46
CA HIS A 43 -17.71 18.25 0.99
C HIS A 43 -16.70 17.41 1.81
N GLY A 44 -15.73 16.75 1.16
CA GLY A 44 -14.62 16.09 1.87
C GLY A 44 -14.89 14.65 2.33
N ALA A 45 -15.89 13.98 1.76
CA ALA A 45 -16.17 12.57 2.05
C ALA A 45 -14.88 11.71 1.98
N PRO A 46 -14.61 10.87 2.98
CA PRO A 46 -13.39 10.07 3.00
C PRO A 46 -13.47 8.95 1.96
N VAL A 47 -12.47 8.84 1.07
CA VAL A 47 -12.49 7.87 -0.04
C VAL A 47 -11.61 6.63 0.20
N LYS A 48 -10.82 6.65 1.27
CA LYS A 48 -10.00 5.50 1.71
C LYS A 48 -10.77 4.50 2.59
N VAL A 49 -12.01 4.85 2.97
CA VAL A 49 -12.88 3.97 3.76
C VAL A 49 -13.13 2.67 3.00
N LYS A 50 -13.29 1.58 3.75
CA LYS A 50 -13.59 0.27 3.21
C LYS A 50 -14.82 -0.29 3.89
N ASN A 51 -15.66 -0.99 3.13
CA ASN A 51 -16.76 -1.75 3.72
C ASN A 51 -16.25 -3.00 4.46
N SER A 52 -17.15 -3.77 5.07
CA SER A 52 -16.82 -5.01 5.79
C SER A 52 -16.10 -6.06 4.92
N GLN A 53 -16.28 -6.00 3.60
CA GLN A 53 -15.60 -6.87 2.65
C GLN A 53 -14.26 -6.30 2.18
N GLY A 54 -13.89 -5.07 2.54
CA GLY A 54 -12.63 -4.44 2.17
C GLY A 54 -12.66 -3.59 0.89
N TRP A 55 -13.83 -3.39 0.28
CA TRP A 55 -14.00 -2.58 -0.93
C TRP A 55 -14.10 -1.09 -0.59
N SER A 56 -13.35 -0.26 -1.32
CA SER A 56 -13.39 1.20 -1.23
C SER A 56 -14.39 1.81 -2.22
N PRO A 57 -14.78 3.08 -2.05
CA PRO A 57 -15.55 3.81 -3.06
C PRO A 57 -14.92 3.75 -4.46
N LEU A 58 -13.58 3.83 -4.55
CA LEU A 58 -12.86 3.67 -5.82
C LEU A 58 -13.06 2.28 -6.43
N ALA A 59 -13.05 1.22 -5.63
CA ALA A 59 -13.33 -0.14 -6.11
C ALA A 59 -14.74 -0.27 -6.70
N GLU A 60 -15.75 0.33 -6.06
CA GLU A 60 -17.12 0.33 -6.59
C GLU A 60 -17.25 1.16 -7.87
N ALA A 61 -16.53 2.30 -7.96
CA ALA A 61 -16.50 3.11 -9.18
C ALA A 61 -15.85 2.38 -10.36
N ILE A 62 -14.78 1.62 -10.13
CA ILE A 62 -14.14 0.79 -11.16
C ILE A 62 -15.12 -0.31 -11.62
N SER A 63 -15.82 -0.95 -10.69
CA SER A 63 -16.85 -1.95 -11.01
C SER A 63 -18.00 -1.37 -11.85
N TYR A 64 -18.46 -0.17 -11.48
CA TYR A 64 -19.47 0.57 -12.24
C TYR A 64 -18.95 0.91 -13.65
N GLY A 65 -17.68 1.33 -13.74
CA GLY A 65 -16.97 1.58 -14.98
C GLY A 65 -17.15 3.00 -15.54
N ASP A 66 -17.46 3.98 -14.70
CA ASP A 66 -17.55 5.38 -15.11
C ASP A 66 -16.21 6.08 -14.93
N ARG A 67 -15.59 6.44 -16.05
CA ARG A 67 -14.26 7.06 -16.11
C ARG A 67 -14.19 8.36 -15.31
N GLN A 68 -15.23 9.19 -15.36
CA GLN A 68 -15.23 10.50 -14.69
C GLN A 68 -15.28 10.35 -13.17
N ILE A 69 -16.09 9.40 -12.66
CA ILE A 69 -16.14 9.11 -11.24
C ILE A 69 -14.84 8.45 -10.75
N ILE A 70 -14.28 7.50 -11.51
CA ILE A 70 -12.99 6.86 -11.16
C ILE A 70 -11.91 7.94 -11.05
N SER A 71 -11.80 8.81 -12.04
CA SER A 71 -10.83 9.92 -12.05
C SER A 71 -11.00 10.86 -10.87
N SER A 72 -12.24 11.22 -10.55
CA SER A 72 -12.55 12.13 -9.43
C SER A 72 -12.25 11.51 -8.06
N LEU A 73 -12.56 10.22 -7.88
CA LEU A 73 -12.23 9.48 -6.66
C LEU A 73 -10.73 9.29 -6.51
N LEU A 74 -10.01 9.01 -7.61
CA LEU A 74 -8.56 8.86 -7.61
C LEU A 74 -7.88 10.17 -7.22
N ARG A 75 -8.31 11.30 -7.79
CA ARG A 75 -7.87 12.65 -7.40
C ARG A 75 -8.10 12.92 -5.92
N LYS A 76 -9.33 12.66 -5.44
CA LYS A 76 -9.66 12.88 -4.03
C LYS A 76 -8.85 11.98 -3.10
N LEU A 77 -8.58 10.73 -3.50
CA LEU A 77 -7.78 9.78 -2.72
C LEU A 77 -6.35 10.29 -2.56
N LYS A 78 -5.73 10.74 -3.65
CA LYS A 78 -4.38 11.30 -3.65
C LYS A 78 -4.32 12.62 -2.87
N GLN A 79 -5.31 13.49 -3.05
CA GLN A 79 -5.45 14.72 -2.27
C GLN A 79 -5.54 14.44 -0.76
N GLN A 80 -6.44 13.56 -0.33
CA GLN A 80 -6.59 13.20 1.09
C GLN A 80 -5.34 12.54 1.66
N ALA A 81 -4.65 11.69 0.88
CA ALA A 81 -3.38 11.10 1.30
C ALA A 81 -2.30 12.18 1.53
N ARG A 82 -2.21 13.17 0.64
CA ARG A 82 -1.30 14.32 0.77
C ARG A 82 -1.65 15.16 2.01
N GLU A 83 -2.92 15.55 2.17
CA GLU A 83 -3.36 16.33 3.32
C GLU A 83 -3.06 15.62 4.66
N GLN A 84 -3.29 14.31 4.73
CA GLN A 84 -2.95 13.52 5.92
C GLN A 84 -1.45 13.47 6.20
N MET A 85 -0.61 13.36 5.16
CA MET A 85 0.84 13.42 5.32
C MET A 85 1.29 14.79 5.81
N GLU A 86 0.76 15.87 5.24
CA GLU A 86 1.05 17.24 5.67
C GLU A 86 0.67 17.52 7.12
N GLN A 87 -0.50 17.06 7.55
CA GLN A 87 -0.94 17.19 8.94
C GLN A 87 0.00 16.47 9.93
N ARG A 88 0.58 15.32 9.52
CA ARG A 88 1.48 14.52 10.37
C ARG A 88 2.93 14.98 10.31
N ARG A 89 3.32 15.69 9.26
CA ARG A 89 4.71 16.12 9.00
C ARG A 89 5.37 16.81 10.20
N PRO A 90 4.75 17.75 10.94
CA PRO A 90 5.43 18.40 12.07
C PRO A 90 5.82 17.42 13.18
N ASN A 91 4.94 16.46 13.48
CA ASN A 91 5.19 15.44 14.48
C ASN A 91 6.30 14.48 14.03
N LEU A 92 6.30 14.10 12.75
CA LEU A 92 7.33 13.27 12.15
C LEU A 92 8.71 13.96 12.22
N VAL A 93 8.81 15.20 11.78
CA VAL A 93 10.06 15.98 11.84
C VAL A 93 10.55 16.13 13.28
N LYS A 94 9.65 16.40 14.22
CA LYS A 94 9.99 16.47 15.65
C LYS A 94 10.53 15.13 16.16
N ALA A 95 9.90 14.01 15.80
CA ALA A 95 10.36 12.68 16.19
C ALA A 95 11.75 12.39 15.61
N LEU A 96 12.01 12.72 14.33
CA LEU A 96 13.33 12.55 13.72
C LEU A 96 14.41 13.39 14.42
N LYS A 97 14.12 14.66 14.79
CA LYS A 97 15.05 15.49 15.57
C LYS A 97 15.41 14.89 16.92
N GLN A 98 14.47 14.20 17.56
CA GLN A 98 14.66 13.59 18.89
C GLN A 98 15.42 12.27 18.84
N MET A 99 15.48 11.62 17.68
CA MET A 99 16.27 10.41 17.50
C MET A 99 17.75 10.76 17.42
N GLY A 100 18.61 9.88 17.94
CA GLY A 100 20.05 9.94 17.63
C GLY A 100 20.30 9.78 16.13
N ASP A 101 21.45 10.24 15.68
CA ASP A 101 21.90 10.03 14.30
C ASP A 101 22.46 8.61 14.17
N PHE A 102 22.12 7.92 13.08
CA PHE A 102 22.43 6.50 12.95
C PHE A 102 22.60 6.03 11.52
N TYR A 103 23.28 4.89 11.39
CA TYR A 103 23.36 4.06 10.22
C TYR A 103 22.69 2.70 10.49
N MET A 104 21.89 2.21 9.54
CA MET A 104 21.21 0.93 9.65
C MET A 104 21.20 0.17 8.32
N GLU A 105 21.37 -1.15 8.37
CA GLU A 105 21.21 -2.05 7.23
C GLU A 105 20.03 -3.00 7.46
N LEU A 106 19.10 -3.01 6.51
CA LEU A 106 17.91 -3.84 6.52
C LEU A 106 17.93 -4.77 5.30
N LYS A 107 18.09 -6.07 5.54
CA LYS A 107 18.08 -7.07 4.48
C LYS A 107 16.66 -7.58 4.24
N TRP A 108 16.26 -7.58 2.98
CA TRP A 108 15.05 -8.18 2.46
C TRP A 108 15.42 -9.43 1.65
N ASP A 109 14.90 -10.59 2.04
CA ASP A 109 14.99 -11.83 1.28
C ASP A 109 13.57 -12.32 0.94
N PHE A 110 13.21 -12.33 -0.34
CA PHE A 110 11.91 -12.83 -0.78
C PHE A 110 12.00 -14.32 -1.11
N HIS A 111 11.05 -15.13 -0.63
CA HIS A 111 11.03 -16.58 -0.85
C HIS A 111 9.62 -17.09 -1.18
N SER A 112 9.55 -18.22 -1.89
CA SER A 112 8.30 -18.88 -2.28
C SER A 112 8.34 -20.37 -2.00
N TRP A 113 7.21 -20.93 -1.60
CA TRP A 113 7.03 -22.38 -1.47
C TRP A 113 6.90 -23.07 -2.84
N VAL A 114 6.61 -22.32 -3.90
CA VAL A 114 6.49 -22.85 -5.26
C VAL A 114 7.89 -23.18 -5.77
N PRO A 115 8.15 -24.44 -6.20
CA PRO A 115 9.45 -24.83 -6.74
C PRO A 115 9.88 -23.91 -7.88
N LEU A 116 11.20 -23.65 -7.99
CA LEU A 116 11.86 -22.80 -9.00
C LEU A 116 11.59 -21.28 -8.86
N ILE A 117 10.45 -20.84 -8.32
CA ILE A 117 10.18 -19.40 -8.11
C ILE A 117 11.14 -18.80 -7.07
N SER A 118 11.54 -19.56 -6.05
CA SER A 118 12.48 -19.08 -5.04
C SER A 118 13.87 -18.70 -5.59
N ARG A 119 14.27 -19.18 -6.78
CA ARG A 119 15.58 -18.88 -7.38
C ARG A 119 15.61 -17.54 -8.14
N ILE A 120 14.44 -16.99 -8.46
CA ILE A 120 14.31 -15.75 -9.22
C ILE A 120 13.90 -14.57 -8.35
N LEU A 121 13.34 -14.81 -7.17
CA LEU A 121 12.89 -13.75 -6.28
C LEU A 121 14.05 -12.84 -5.83
N PRO A 122 13.80 -11.53 -5.70
CA PRO A 122 14.84 -10.58 -5.39
C PRO A 122 15.30 -10.72 -3.94
N SER A 123 16.48 -10.18 -3.69
CA SER A 123 16.94 -9.83 -2.35
C SER A 123 17.58 -8.46 -2.43
N ASP A 124 17.46 -7.70 -1.34
CA ASP A 124 18.01 -6.36 -1.23
C ASP A 124 18.59 -6.11 0.16
N VAL A 125 19.59 -5.24 0.24
CA VAL A 125 20.11 -4.74 1.51
C VAL A 125 19.95 -3.23 1.48
N CYS A 126 18.88 -2.76 2.09
CA CYS A 126 18.57 -1.35 2.18
C CYS A 126 19.48 -0.71 3.24
N LYS A 127 20.14 0.39 2.87
CA LYS A 127 20.97 1.17 3.81
C LYS A 127 20.24 2.45 4.17
N ILE A 128 20.13 2.72 5.47
CA ILE A 128 19.44 3.90 5.98
C ILE A 128 20.45 4.73 6.75
N HIS A 129 20.64 5.96 6.31
CA HIS A 129 21.38 6.99 7.01
C HIS A 129 20.39 8.01 7.54
N LYS A 130 20.47 8.32 8.83
CA LYS A 130 19.64 9.35 9.45
C LYS A 130 20.53 10.37 10.14
N SER A 131 20.38 11.64 9.78
CA SER A 131 21.02 12.76 10.50
C SER A 131 20.09 13.95 10.67
N GLY A 132 19.91 14.42 11.90
CA GLY A 132 18.94 15.47 12.23
C GLY A 132 17.52 15.10 11.80
N CYS A 133 16.95 15.85 10.84
CA CYS A 133 15.64 15.55 10.22
C CYS A 133 15.74 14.84 8.87
N SER A 134 16.94 14.51 8.44
CA SER A 134 17.21 14.00 7.11
C SER A 134 17.36 12.50 7.16
N ILE A 135 16.76 11.83 6.18
CA ILE A 135 16.90 10.39 5.99
C ILE A 135 17.35 10.16 4.56
N ARG A 136 18.35 9.31 4.39
CA ARG A 136 18.72 8.73 3.11
C ARG A 136 18.49 7.23 3.16
N LEU A 137 17.81 6.71 2.15
CA LEU A 137 17.61 5.28 1.91
C LEU A 137 18.29 4.92 0.60
N ASP A 138 19.28 4.03 0.64
CA ASP A 138 19.85 3.42 -0.56
C ASP A 138 19.28 2.00 -0.72
N THR A 139 18.78 1.69 -1.92
CA THR A 139 18.14 0.39 -2.23
C THR A 139 18.50 -0.04 -3.65
N THR A 140 18.60 -1.36 -3.84
CA THR A 140 18.75 -1.93 -5.19
C THR A 140 17.46 -2.47 -5.77
N LEU A 141 16.33 -2.33 -5.05
CA LEU A 141 15.03 -2.86 -5.42
C LEU A 141 14.05 -1.70 -5.64
N VAL A 142 13.85 -1.32 -6.90
CA VAL A 142 13.12 -0.11 -7.29
C VAL A 142 11.61 -0.25 -7.07
N ASP A 143 11.00 -1.34 -7.56
CA ASP A 143 9.62 -1.72 -7.25
C ASP A 143 9.52 -3.23 -7.02
N PHE A 144 8.52 -3.64 -6.23
CA PHE A 144 8.07 -5.01 -6.11
C PHE A 144 6.56 -5.04 -6.14
N SER A 145 5.98 -5.34 -7.30
CA SER A 145 4.54 -5.50 -7.47
C SER A 145 4.21 -6.57 -8.51
N ASP A 146 3.16 -7.37 -8.24
CA ASP A 146 2.66 -8.41 -9.16
C ASP A 146 3.75 -9.36 -9.72
N MET A 147 4.70 -9.77 -8.88
CA MET A 147 5.86 -10.61 -9.27
C MET A 147 6.79 -9.98 -10.31
N ARG A 148 6.74 -8.65 -10.47
CA ARG A 148 7.73 -7.85 -11.17
C ARG A 148 8.62 -7.18 -10.16
N TRP A 149 9.91 -7.16 -10.46
CA TRP A 149 10.88 -6.36 -9.73
C TRP A 149 11.88 -5.77 -10.71
N GLU A 150 12.26 -4.55 -10.41
CA GLU A 150 13.30 -3.84 -11.13
C GLU A 150 14.47 -3.62 -10.18
N ARG A 151 15.67 -3.89 -10.70
CA ARG A 151 16.91 -3.59 -10.00
C ARG A 151 17.51 -2.32 -10.57
N GLY A 152 18.12 -1.54 -9.69
CA GLY A 152 18.90 -0.35 -10.03
C GLY A 152 19.76 0.04 -8.83
N ASP A 153 20.40 1.21 -8.89
CA ASP A 153 21.06 1.84 -7.75
C ASP A 153 20.34 3.16 -7.45
N ILE A 154 19.37 3.09 -6.54
CA ILE A 154 18.47 4.20 -6.25
C ILE A 154 18.67 4.69 -4.82
N SER A 155 18.80 6.00 -4.67
CA SER A 155 18.86 6.68 -3.39
C SER A 155 17.65 7.59 -3.19
N PHE A 156 16.99 7.51 -2.05
CA PHE A 156 15.93 8.42 -1.65
C PHE A 156 16.41 9.33 -0.53
N ILE A 157 16.31 10.63 -0.75
CA ILE A 157 16.70 11.64 0.23
C ILE A 157 15.44 12.38 0.69
N PHE A 158 15.13 12.22 1.97
CA PHE A 158 14.14 13.01 2.67
C PHE A 158 14.82 14.12 3.47
N LYS A 159 14.35 15.36 3.32
CA LYS A 159 14.74 16.54 4.09
C LYS A 159 13.54 17.10 4.85
N GLY A 160 13.45 16.81 6.14
CA GLY A 160 12.34 17.24 6.99
C GLY A 160 12.18 18.76 7.14
N GLU A 161 13.25 19.53 6.93
CA GLU A 161 13.21 21.00 7.07
C GLU A 161 12.76 21.71 5.78
N ASN A 162 12.80 21.02 4.63
CA ASN A 162 12.36 21.57 3.36
C ASN A 162 10.82 21.65 3.30
N PRO A 163 10.24 22.52 2.45
CA PRO A 163 8.81 22.44 2.14
C PRO A 163 8.48 21.09 1.47
N PRO A 164 7.23 20.60 1.59
CA PRO A 164 6.81 19.29 1.07
C PRO A 164 7.29 18.98 -0.34
N LYS A 165 7.05 19.92 -1.27
CA LYS A 165 7.42 19.83 -2.68
C LYS A 165 8.90 19.49 -2.93
N ASN A 166 9.79 19.89 -2.01
CA ASN A 166 11.24 19.72 -2.14
C ASN A 166 11.81 18.84 -1.02
N SER A 167 10.93 18.15 -0.28
CA SER A 167 11.33 17.39 0.90
C SER A 167 11.67 15.94 0.59
N LEU A 168 11.31 15.41 -0.58
CA LEU A 168 11.62 14.04 -0.98
C LEU A 168 12.18 14.03 -2.41
N THR A 169 13.36 13.45 -2.57
CA THR A 169 14.06 13.35 -3.86
C THR A 169 14.48 11.91 -4.09
N ALA A 170 14.20 11.39 -5.28
CA ALA A 170 14.71 10.12 -5.77
C ALA A 170 15.92 10.38 -6.67
N LEU A 171 16.98 9.60 -6.51
CA LEU A 171 18.20 9.69 -7.30
C LEU A 171 18.42 8.33 -7.97
N ASP A 172 18.61 8.34 -9.28
CA ASP A 172 19.09 7.19 -10.05
C ASP A 172 20.60 7.38 -10.24
N ASN A 173 21.37 6.60 -9.48
CA ASN A 173 22.83 6.72 -9.45
C ASN A 173 23.48 6.15 -10.73
N GLU A 174 22.80 5.25 -11.44
CA GLU A 174 23.28 4.69 -12.70
C GLU A 174 23.10 5.71 -13.84
N CYS A 175 21.93 6.34 -13.91
CA CYS A 175 21.64 7.38 -14.89
C CYS A 175 22.23 8.75 -14.52
N ARG A 176 22.70 8.91 -13.27
CA ARG A 176 23.10 10.19 -12.66
C ARG A 176 22.03 11.25 -12.85
N CYS A 177 20.79 10.87 -12.58
CA CYS A 177 19.67 11.79 -12.62
C CYS A 177 18.91 11.78 -11.29
N TYR A 178 18.13 12.82 -11.07
CA TYR A 178 17.28 12.93 -9.90
C TYR A 178 15.91 13.46 -10.28
N GLN A 179 14.94 13.14 -9.45
CA GLN A 179 13.58 13.65 -9.56
C GLN A 179 13.09 14.04 -8.16
N HIS A 180 12.52 15.22 -8.04
CA HIS A 180 11.72 15.54 -6.86
C HIS A 180 10.43 14.72 -6.93
N VAL A 181 10.14 13.95 -5.88
CA VAL A 181 8.91 13.16 -5.83
C VAL A 181 7.75 14.14 -5.78
N ARG A 182 7.10 14.30 -6.94
CA ARG A 182 6.04 15.30 -7.12
C ARG A 182 4.84 14.90 -6.29
N HIS A 183 4.27 15.88 -5.59
CA HIS A 183 3.00 15.71 -4.88
C HIS A 183 1.77 15.99 -5.78
N GLU A 184 2.00 16.44 -7.00
CA GLU A 184 0.99 16.78 -8.00
C GLU A 184 1.27 15.97 -9.26
N GLU A 185 0.39 15.03 -9.53
CA GLU A 185 0.36 14.29 -10.79
C GLU A 185 -0.31 15.14 -11.86
N THR A 186 0.17 15.00 -13.08
CA THR A 186 -0.43 15.58 -14.27
C THR A 186 -1.76 14.92 -14.59
N GLU A 187 -2.61 15.64 -15.31
CA GLU A 187 -3.86 15.09 -15.84
C GLU A 187 -3.61 13.79 -16.64
N MET A 188 -2.51 13.73 -17.38
CA MET A 188 -2.15 12.57 -18.19
C MET A 188 -1.85 11.32 -17.35
N GLU A 189 -1.09 11.46 -16.28
CA GLU A 189 -0.76 10.35 -15.36
C GLU A 189 -2.01 9.79 -14.68
N ILE A 190 -2.94 10.68 -14.29
CA ILE A 190 -4.22 10.26 -13.70
C ILE A 190 -5.04 9.48 -14.73
N GLU A 191 -5.13 9.97 -15.97
CA GLU A 191 -5.86 9.28 -17.03
C GLU A 191 -5.23 7.92 -17.40
N ASP A 192 -3.89 7.80 -17.36
CA ASP A 192 -3.17 6.54 -17.58
C ASP A 192 -3.47 5.54 -16.45
N GLU A 193 -3.46 5.98 -15.20
CA GLU A 193 -3.83 5.14 -14.06
C GLU A 193 -5.29 4.68 -14.15
N VAL A 194 -6.20 5.54 -14.61
CA VAL A 194 -7.61 5.19 -14.84
C VAL A 194 -7.74 4.08 -15.90
N ASP A 195 -6.99 4.16 -17.00
CA ASP A 195 -6.97 3.12 -18.04
C ASP A 195 -6.48 1.76 -17.49
N ILE A 196 -5.45 1.79 -16.64
CA ILE A 196 -4.93 0.60 -15.96
C ILE A 196 -5.98 0.02 -15.01
N LEU A 197 -6.61 0.86 -14.18
CA LEU A 197 -7.62 0.42 -13.20
C LEU A 197 -8.83 -0.21 -13.88
N MET A 198 -9.29 0.36 -14.99
CA MET A 198 -10.44 -0.15 -15.74
C MET A 198 -10.14 -1.45 -16.50
N SER A 199 -8.88 -1.80 -16.72
CA SER A 199 -8.45 -3.03 -17.42
C SER A 199 -7.86 -4.09 -16.48
N SER A 200 -7.67 -3.76 -15.21
CA SER A 200 -7.09 -4.64 -14.19
C SER A 200 -8.14 -5.21 -13.24
N ASP A 201 -7.78 -6.31 -12.58
CA ASP A 201 -8.63 -6.90 -11.55
C ASP A 201 -8.80 -5.95 -10.36
N ILE A 202 -10.01 -5.85 -9.81
CA ILE A 202 -10.22 -5.12 -8.55
C ILE A 202 -9.82 -6.06 -7.42
N LEU A 203 -8.81 -5.68 -6.64
CA LEU A 203 -8.24 -6.49 -5.57
C LEU A 203 -8.44 -5.83 -4.21
N ALA A 204 -9.01 -6.59 -3.26
CA ALA A 204 -9.00 -6.26 -1.85
C ALA A 204 -8.24 -7.35 -1.10
N ALA A 205 -7.03 -7.03 -0.65
CA ALA A 205 -6.23 -7.90 0.21
C ALA A 205 -6.09 -7.27 1.58
N GLN A 206 -6.34 -8.05 2.63
CA GLN A 206 -6.20 -7.62 4.00
C GLN A 206 -5.63 -8.74 4.87
N MET A 207 -4.68 -8.37 5.72
CA MET A 207 -4.13 -9.25 6.74
C MET A 207 -5.08 -9.21 7.93
N SER A 208 -5.76 -10.31 8.21
CA SER A 208 -6.62 -10.41 9.38
C SER A 208 -5.75 -10.54 10.62
N THR A 209 -5.93 -9.58 11.53
CA THR A 209 -5.20 -9.53 12.81
C THR A 209 -6.05 -9.95 13.99
N LYS A 210 -7.32 -10.28 13.74
CA LYS A 210 -8.26 -10.75 14.75
C LYS A 210 -7.81 -12.11 15.25
N GLY A 211 -7.55 -12.22 16.55
CA GLY A 211 -7.14 -13.48 17.17
C GLY A 211 -5.68 -13.86 16.92
N ILE A 212 -4.83 -12.93 16.46
CA ILE A 212 -3.38 -13.20 16.42
C ILE A 212 -2.88 -13.46 17.85
N SER A 213 -2.08 -14.50 18.00
CA SER A 213 -1.33 -14.78 19.22
C SER A 213 0.13 -15.07 18.91
N PHE A 214 1.00 -14.72 19.85
CA PHE A 214 2.43 -14.97 19.77
C PHE A 214 2.79 -16.07 20.75
N THR A 215 3.37 -17.14 20.23
CA THR A 215 3.88 -18.25 21.05
C THR A 215 5.36 -18.39 20.80
N LYS A 216 6.16 -18.52 21.85
CA LYS A 216 7.59 -18.82 21.68
C LYS A 216 7.76 -20.10 20.86
N ALA A 217 8.60 -20.06 19.85
CA ALA A 217 8.95 -21.22 19.07
C ALA A 217 9.70 -22.19 19.98
N GLN A 218 9.41 -23.50 19.87
CA GLN A 218 10.06 -24.52 20.70
C GLN A 218 10.87 -25.50 19.84
N SER A 219 11.97 -26.00 20.38
CA SER A 219 12.82 -27.03 19.76
C SER A 219 12.91 -28.26 20.69
N GLY A 220 13.16 -29.44 20.11
CA GLY A 220 13.35 -30.70 20.86
C GLY A 220 12.10 -31.58 20.93
N TRP A 221 12.29 -32.89 20.72
CA TRP A 221 11.20 -33.88 20.71
C TRP A 221 10.85 -34.45 22.10
N ILE A 222 11.80 -34.44 23.03
CA ILE A 222 11.66 -35.02 24.39
C ILE A 222 11.65 -33.93 25.46
N PHE A 223 12.52 -32.93 25.33
CA PHE A 223 12.52 -31.72 26.15
C PHE A 223 12.25 -30.54 25.23
N ARG A 224 11.13 -29.85 25.43
CA ARG A 224 10.78 -28.66 24.66
C ARG A 224 11.47 -27.46 25.30
N GLU A 225 12.40 -26.86 24.57
CA GLU A 225 13.08 -25.64 24.98
C GLU A 225 12.68 -24.47 24.09
N ASP A 226 12.56 -23.28 24.68
CA ASP A 226 12.30 -22.05 23.94
C ASP A 226 13.45 -21.78 22.96
N ARG A 227 13.11 -21.63 21.69
CA ARG A 227 14.07 -21.39 20.62
C ARG A 227 14.54 -19.94 20.68
N ARG A 228 15.83 -19.79 20.91
CA ARG A 228 16.55 -18.53 20.81
C ARG A 228 17.45 -18.56 19.59
N GLU A 229 17.76 -17.40 19.06
CA GLU A 229 18.69 -17.26 17.95
C GLU A 229 19.46 -15.94 18.05
N THR A 230 20.72 -15.96 17.64
CA THR A 230 21.53 -14.76 17.49
C THR A 230 21.35 -14.24 16.06
N VAL A 231 20.62 -13.14 15.91
CA VAL A 231 20.35 -12.51 14.62
C VAL A 231 21.53 -11.60 14.25
N ALA A 232 21.98 -11.71 12.99
CA ALA A 232 23.11 -10.95 12.44
C ALA A 232 24.42 -11.06 13.25
N GLY A 233 24.57 -12.13 14.04
CA GLY A 233 25.72 -12.35 14.90
C GLY A 233 25.85 -11.37 16.09
N GLN A 234 24.85 -10.53 16.32
CA GLN A 234 24.93 -9.41 17.28
C GLN A 234 23.79 -9.42 18.30
N TYR A 235 22.59 -9.83 17.90
CA TYR A 235 21.39 -9.66 18.72
C TYR A 235 20.84 -11.01 19.16
N ASP A 236 21.00 -11.33 20.44
CA ASP A 236 20.29 -12.46 21.03
C ASP A 236 18.80 -12.15 21.09
N SER A 237 18.00 -13.12 20.65
CA SER A 237 16.57 -12.91 20.45
C SER A 237 15.77 -14.16 20.78
N ASP A 238 14.56 -13.92 21.25
CA ASP A 238 13.55 -14.96 21.45
C ASP A 238 12.73 -15.08 20.17
N LEU A 239 12.63 -16.28 19.61
CA LEU A 239 11.85 -16.52 18.39
C LEU A 239 10.39 -16.81 18.75
N TYR A 240 9.46 -16.09 18.12
CA TYR A 240 8.03 -16.29 18.26
C TYR A 240 7.43 -16.77 16.93
N THR A 241 6.54 -17.76 17.02
CA THR A 241 5.60 -18.11 15.96
C THR A 241 4.33 -17.30 16.15
N ILE A 242 3.82 -16.77 15.03
CA ILE A 242 2.61 -15.98 14.97
C ILE A 242 1.48 -16.88 14.50
N ASN A 243 0.50 -17.12 15.37
CA ASN A 243 -0.64 -17.97 15.08
C ASN A 243 -1.86 -17.10 14.74
N GLY A 244 -2.75 -17.64 13.89
CA GLY A 244 -3.97 -16.94 13.49
C GLY A 244 -3.75 -15.86 12.42
N LEU A 245 -2.56 -15.80 11.80
CA LEU A 245 -2.31 -14.88 10.70
C LEU A 245 -2.94 -15.41 9.41
N THR A 246 -3.97 -14.72 8.93
CA THR A 246 -4.71 -15.09 7.72
C THR A 246 -4.67 -13.94 6.72
N LEU A 247 -4.28 -14.21 5.47
CA LEU A 247 -4.46 -13.27 4.38
C LEU A 247 -5.82 -13.55 3.73
N GLU A 248 -6.74 -12.60 3.85
CA GLU A 248 -7.99 -12.62 3.12
C GLU A 248 -7.82 -11.81 1.85
N GLN A 249 -8.07 -12.45 0.71
CA GLN A 249 -8.01 -11.83 -0.59
C GLN A 249 -9.35 -12.00 -1.29
N ARG A 250 -9.87 -10.87 -1.77
CA ARG A 250 -11.09 -10.79 -2.58
C ARG A 250 -10.75 -10.16 -3.91
N LYS A 251 -11.37 -10.67 -4.97
CA LYS A 251 -11.12 -10.29 -6.36
C LYS A 251 -12.44 -10.12 -7.09
N ARG A 252 -12.60 -9.00 -7.80
CA ARG A 252 -13.76 -8.65 -8.64
C ARG A 252 -13.31 -8.38 -10.07
N ARG A 253 -14.15 -8.77 -11.04
CA ARG A 253 -13.82 -8.82 -12.48
C ARG A 253 -15.01 -8.52 -13.39
N GLU A 254 -16.16 -8.15 -12.84
CA GLU A 254 -17.39 -7.92 -13.59
C GLU A 254 -17.33 -6.75 -14.58
N HIS A 255 -16.37 -5.83 -14.40
CA HIS A 255 -16.12 -4.72 -15.32
C HIS A 255 -15.19 -5.09 -16.49
N LEU A 256 -14.52 -6.26 -16.42
CA LEU A 256 -13.52 -6.64 -17.41
C LEU A 256 -14.15 -7.31 -18.63
N SER A 257 -13.68 -6.89 -19.81
CA SER A 257 -14.03 -7.55 -21.06
C SER A 257 -13.34 -8.92 -21.18
N ARG A 258 -13.79 -9.75 -22.14
CA ARG A 258 -13.12 -11.03 -22.43
C ARG A 258 -11.66 -10.82 -22.85
N ASP A 259 -11.39 -9.75 -23.60
CA ASP A 259 -10.05 -9.40 -24.05
C ASP A 259 -9.16 -9.00 -22.88
N ASP A 260 -9.69 -8.25 -21.91
CA ASP A 260 -8.97 -7.90 -20.67
C ASP A 260 -8.63 -9.16 -19.87
N LEU A 261 -9.58 -10.07 -19.72
CA LEU A 261 -9.36 -11.32 -19.00
C LEU A 261 -8.28 -12.18 -19.69
N GLN A 262 -8.26 -12.22 -21.02
CA GLN A 262 -7.23 -12.90 -21.78
C GLN A 262 -5.86 -12.23 -21.63
N LYS A 263 -5.79 -10.90 -21.78
CA LYS A 263 -4.56 -10.12 -21.56
C LYS A 263 -4.01 -10.32 -20.15
N ASN A 264 -4.86 -10.22 -19.13
CA ASN A 264 -4.49 -10.41 -17.73
C ASN A 264 -4.02 -11.85 -17.45
N LYS A 265 -4.63 -12.84 -18.09
CA LYS A 265 -4.19 -14.24 -18.00
C LYS A 265 -2.84 -14.44 -18.70
N ALA A 266 -2.66 -13.92 -19.90
CA ALA A 266 -1.41 -13.98 -20.66
C ALA A 266 -0.26 -13.27 -19.92
N LEU A 267 -0.54 -12.11 -19.30
CA LEU A 267 0.38 -11.41 -18.40
C LEU A 267 0.80 -12.30 -17.22
N MET A 268 -0.14 -12.94 -16.52
CA MET A 268 0.20 -13.87 -15.44
C MET A 268 1.03 -15.09 -15.91
N GLU A 269 0.76 -15.60 -17.12
CA GLU A 269 1.50 -16.71 -17.72
C GLU A 269 2.88 -16.29 -18.24
N SER A 270 3.06 -15.06 -18.72
CA SER A 270 4.36 -14.51 -19.11
C SER A 270 5.22 -14.17 -17.90
N LEU A 271 4.59 -13.72 -16.80
CA LEU A 271 5.24 -13.43 -15.51
C LEU A 271 5.85 -14.68 -14.86
N THR A 272 5.21 -15.83 -15.02
CA THR A 272 5.78 -17.12 -14.56
C THR A 272 6.91 -17.64 -15.46
N LYS A 273 7.11 -17.04 -16.65
CA LYS A 273 8.12 -17.44 -17.64
C LYS A 273 9.20 -16.37 -17.91
N GLY A 274 9.21 -15.26 -17.17
CA GLY A 274 10.25 -14.22 -17.27
C GLY A 274 10.20 -13.34 -18.52
N GLY A 275 9.05 -13.19 -19.18
CA GLY A 275 8.91 -12.35 -20.37
C GLY A 275 8.73 -10.86 -20.04
N GLN A 276 9.44 -9.98 -20.76
CA GLN A 276 9.19 -8.53 -20.75
C GLN A 276 7.84 -8.23 -21.41
N SER A 277 6.98 -7.48 -20.72
CA SER A 277 5.73 -6.97 -21.29
C SER A 277 5.95 -5.58 -21.89
N GLN A 278 5.59 -5.39 -23.16
CA GLN A 278 5.40 -4.05 -23.73
C GLN A 278 4.11 -3.46 -23.14
N GLN A 279 4.23 -2.33 -22.44
CA GLN A 279 3.10 -1.43 -22.18
C GLN A 279 3.10 -0.36 -23.29
N GLY A 280 1.93 -0.07 -23.83
CA GLY A 280 1.72 1.04 -24.76
C GLY A 280 0.49 0.87 -25.61
N GLY A 281 -0.61 1.53 -25.22
CA GLY A 281 -1.80 1.75 -26.05
C GLY A 281 -1.55 2.87 -27.06
N ILE A 282 -0.53 2.72 -27.89
CA ILE A 282 -0.20 3.64 -28.97
C ILE A 282 -0.61 2.95 -30.27
N ASP A 283 -1.52 3.55 -31.01
CA ASP A 283 -1.91 3.04 -32.32
C ASP A 283 -0.81 3.28 -33.37
N GLN A 284 -1.00 2.81 -34.60
CA GLN A 284 -0.01 2.99 -35.68
C GLN A 284 0.20 4.46 -36.08
N ASN A 285 -0.60 5.39 -35.53
CA ASN A 285 -0.59 6.81 -35.83
C ASN A 285 -0.05 7.68 -34.67
N GLY A 286 0.27 7.09 -33.52
CA GLY A 286 0.78 7.83 -32.36
C GLY A 286 -0.31 8.44 -31.46
N GLU A 287 -1.59 8.10 -31.65
CA GLU A 287 -2.67 8.59 -30.79
C GLU A 287 -2.84 7.72 -29.54
N ILE A 288 -3.05 8.39 -28.39
CA ILE A 288 -3.29 7.74 -27.10
C ILE A 288 -4.76 7.33 -27.05
N TYR A 289 -5.05 6.03 -27.20
CA TYR A 289 -6.41 5.52 -27.08
C TYR A 289 -6.83 5.43 -25.61
N ARG A 290 -7.77 6.28 -25.19
CA ARG A 290 -8.36 6.25 -23.83
C ARG A 290 -9.53 5.29 -23.78
N ARG A 291 -9.63 4.51 -22.69
CA ARG A 291 -10.78 3.64 -22.49
C ARG A 291 -12.02 4.46 -22.15
N GLU A 292 -13.06 4.29 -22.96
CA GLU A 292 -14.39 4.84 -22.72
C GLU A 292 -15.07 4.23 -21.48
N SER A 293 -15.99 4.99 -20.89
CA SER A 293 -16.84 4.50 -19.80
C SER A 293 -17.64 3.27 -20.25
N LEU A 294 -17.83 2.32 -19.33
CA LEU A 294 -18.70 1.18 -19.54
C LEU A 294 -20.17 1.62 -19.53
N GLN A 295 -21.02 0.90 -20.26
CA GLN A 295 -22.47 1.10 -20.23
C GLN A 295 -23.00 0.89 -18.81
N PRO A 296 -23.68 1.88 -18.18
CA PRO A 296 -24.17 1.76 -16.82
C PRO A 296 -24.92 0.45 -16.53
N PRO A 297 -24.81 -0.12 -15.31
CA PRO A 297 -25.63 -1.26 -14.92
C PRO A 297 -27.13 -0.90 -15.00
N PRO A 298 -28.00 -1.89 -15.23
CA PRO A 298 -29.44 -1.69 -15.15
C PRO A 298 -29.86 -1.07 -13.81
N ASN A 299 -30.95 -0.31 -13.81
CA ASN A 299 -31.52 0.20 -12.58
C ASN A 299 -31.93 -0.97 -11.68
N SER A 300 -31.61 -0.86 -10.40
CA SER A 300 -31.97 -1.86 -9.40
C SER A 300 -33.45 -1.68 -9.02
N GLU A 301 -34.19 -2.78 -8.90
CA GLU A 301 -35.57 -2.78 -8.39
C GLU A 301 -35.64 -2.77 -6.86
N VAL A 302 -34.47 -2.75 -6.18
CA VAL A 302 -34.36 -2.73 -4.73
C VAL A 302 -34.94 -1.44 -4.17
N THR A 303 -35.78 -1.56 -3.16
CA THR A 303 -36.36 -0.44 -2.41
C THR A 303 -35.46 0.04 -1.28
N TRP A 304 -35.70 1.25 -0.78
CA TRP A 304 -34.96 1.78 0.37
C TRP A 304 -35.15 0.91 1.60
N GLU A 305 -36.36 0.42 1.84
CA GLU A 305 -36.72 -0.43 2.96
C GLU A 305 -35.97 -1.77 2.92
N GLU A 306 -35.89 -2.41 1.75
CA GLU A 306 -35.10 -3.64 1.55
C GLU A 306 -33.60 -3.38 1.74
N TYR A 307 -33.11 -2.24 1.28
CA TYR A 307 -31.71 -1.87 1.41
C TYR A 307 -31.31 -1.60 2.87
N VAL A 308 -32.07 -0.75 3.58
CA VAL A 308 -31.73 -0.31 4.95
C VAL A 308 -31.98 -1.40 6.00
N SER A 309 -32.89 -2.34 5.72
CA SER A 309 -33.17 -3.47 6.61
C SER A 309 -32.25 -4.68 6.38
N ALA A 310 -31.37 -4.64 5.38
CA ALA A 310 -30.45 -5.73 5.08
C ALA A 310 -29.46 -5.97 6.22
N GLU A 311 -29.19 -7.25 6.51
CA GLU A 311 -28.19 -7.60 7.53
C GLU A 311 -26.79 -7.09 7.14
N PRO A 312 -25.95 -6.65 8.10
CA PRO A 312 -24.59 -6.23 7.82
C PRO A 312 -23.79 -7.28 7.03
N GLY A 313 -23.43 -6.93 5.79
CA GLY A 313 -22.68 -7.80 4.88
C GLY A 313 -23.53 -8.60 3.89
N GLN A 314 -24.86 -8.56 4.01
CA GLN A 314 -25.83 -9.16 3.09
C GLN A 314 -26.68 -8.09 2.40
N TYR A 315 -26.06 -6.97 2.01
CA TYR A 315 -26.76 -5.90 1.31
C TYR A 315 -27.16 -6.32 -0.11
N PRO A 316 -28.32 -5.87 -0.62
CA PRO A 316 -28.76 -6.19 -1.96
C PRO A 316 -27.82 -5.59 -3.02
N ASN A 317 -27.66 -6.29 -4.14
CA ASN A 317 -26.79 -5.82 -5.21
C ASN A 317 -27.44 -4.67 -5.99
N LEU A 318 -26.84 -3.48 -5.93
CA LEU A 318 -27.30 -2.27 -6.63
C LEU A 318 -26.56 -2.02 -7.94
N GLY A 319 -25.59 -2.86 -8.30
CA GLY A 319 -24.68 -2.66 -9.44
C GLY A 319 -24.73 -3.81 -10.43
N ARG A 320 -23.62 -4.04 -11.13
CA ARG A 320 -23.47 -5.19 -12.04
C ARG A 320 -23.50 -6.50 -11.24
N GLU A 321 -23.87 -7.58 -11.91
CA GLU A 321 -23.69 -8.92 -11.36
C GLU A 321 -22.22 -9.18 -11.07
N LEU A 322 -21.90 -9.58 -9.84
CA LEU A 322 -20.52 -9.67 -9.37
C LEU A 322 -19.82 -10.91 -9.89
N VAL A 323 -18.66 -10.74 -10.52
CA VAL A 323 -17.73 -11.82 -10.84
C VAL A 323 -16.68 -11.86 -9.74
N TYR A 324 -17.06 -12.50 -8.64
CA TYR A 324 -16.34 -12.47 -7.37
C TYR A 324 -15.57 -13.77 -7.09
N LYS A 325 -14.35 -13.63 -6.58
CA LYS A 325 -13.56 -14.75 -6.05
C LYS A 325 -12.93 -14.36 -4.72
N GLU A 326 -13.13 -15.21 -3.72
CA GLU A 326 -12.50 -15.11 -2.41
C GLU A 326 -11.46 -16.20 -2.21
N SER A 327 -10.37 -15.86 -1.54
CA SER A 327 -9.38 -16.81 -1.08
C SER A 327 -8.90 -16.39 0.31
N SER A 328 -8.85 -17.35 1.21
CA SER A 328 -8.29 -17.18 2.54
C SER A 328 -7.16 -18.18 2.73
N LYS A 329 -5.99 -17.71 3.16
CA LYS A 329 -4.85 -18.57 3.41
C LYS A 329 -4.21 -18.24 4.74
N ASN A 330 -4.01 -19.27 5.56
CA ASN A 330 -3.25 -19.18 6.81
C ASN A 330 -1.76 -19.19 6.51
N PHE A 331 -1.02 -18.30 7.15
CA PHE A 331 0.42 -18.21 7.02
C PHE A 331 1.09 -18.50 8.36
N LYS A 332 2.18 -19.25 8.29
CA LYS A 332 3.12 -19.35 9.40
C LYS A 332 4.08 -18.17 9.25
N ALA A 333 3.93 -17.19 10.12
CA ALA A 333 4.86 -16.08 10.25
C ALA A 333 5.68 -16.26 11.52
N THR A 334 6.90 -15.71 11.51
CA THR A 334 7.78 -15.72 12.68
C THR A 334 8.38 -14.36 12.91
N VAL A 335 8.66 -14.05 14.17
CA VAL A 335 9.35 -12.81 14.55
C VAL A 335 10.36 -13.11 15.66
N ALA A 336 11.58 -12.63 15.49
CA ALA A 336 12.63 -12.70 16.50
C ALA A 336 12.72 -11.36 17.22
N MET A 337 12.52 -11.38 18.53
CA MET A 337 12.46 -10.18 19.37
C MET A 337 13.71 -10.09 20.23
N SER A 338 14.45 -8.97 20.15
CA SER A 338 15.61 -8.70 20.99
C SER A 338 15.35 -7.52 21.91
N LYS A 339 15.80 -7.59 23.16
CA LYS A 339 15.72 -6.47 24.11
C LYS A 339 16.92 -5.53 24.02
N ASP A 340 17.97 -5.97 23.36
CA ASP A 340 19.27 -5.28 23.33
C ASP A 340 19.41 -4.39 22.09
N PHE A 341 18.43 -4.40 21.19
CA PHE A 341 18.46 -3.54 20.02
C PHE A 341 18.27 -2.07 20.43
N PRO A 342 19.09 -1.12 19.93
CA PRO A 342 19.09 0.24 20.48
C PRO A 342 17.89 1.11 20.09
N LEU A 343 17.18 0.78 19.01
CA LEU A 343 15.97 1.50 18.61
C LEU A 343 14.71 0.92 19.27
N SER A 344 13.74 1.79 19.52
CA SER A 344 12.38 1.36 19.85
C SER A 344 11.56 1.10 18.58
N VAL A 345 10.46 0.36 18.75
CA VAL A 345 9.47 0.12 17.70
C VAL A 345 8.86 1.44 17.21
N ASP A 346 8.56 2.38 18.11
CA ASP A 346 8.02 3.69 17.74
C ASP A 346 9.02 4.49 16.90
N MET A 347 10.32 4.41 17.21
CA MET A 347 11.35 5.06 16.39
C MET A 347 11.39 4.47 14.98
N LEU A 348 11.34 3.15 14.86
CA LEU A 348 11.25 2.47 13.56
C LEU A 348 10.01 2.92 12.77
N LEU A 349 8.84 3.02 13.40
CA LEU A 349 7.61 3.45 12.72
C LEU A 349 7.71 4.85 12.11
N ASN A 350 8.40 5.79 12.77
CA ASN A 350 8.64 7.13 12.21
C ASN A 350 9.59 7.07 10.99
N VAL A 351 10.65 6.27 11.05
CA VAL A 351 11.55 6.07 9.90
C VAL A 351 10.78 5.44 8.74
N LEU A 352 10.00 4.40 9.01
CA LEU A 352 9.15 3.72 8.04
C LEU A 352 8.08 4.64 7.44
N GLU A 353 7.60 5.65 8.16
CA GLU A 353 6.63 6.62 7.62
C GLU A 353 7.25 7.49 6.52
N VAL A 354 8.54 7.81 6.61
CA VAL A 354 9.27 8.57 5.56
C VAL A 354 9.52 7.70 4.33
N ILE A 355 9.91 6.45 4.52
CA ILE A 355 10.26 5.52 3.43
C ILE A 355 9.08 4.64 3.00
N ALA A 356 7.87 4.90 3.52
CA ALA A 356 6.64 4.21 3.18
C ALA A 356 6.19 4.31 1.70
N PRO A 357 6.62 5.29 0.88
CA PRO A 357 6.27 5.29 -0.54
C PRO A 357 6.61 3.99 -1.28
N PHE A 358 7.54 3.18 -0.76
CA PHE A 358 7.81 1.83 -1.27
C PHE A 358 6.83 0.80 -0.72
N LYS A 359 6.17 0.07 -1.64
CA LYS A 359 5.11 -0.91 -1.34
C LYS A 359 5.53 -1.95 -0.29
N HIS A 360 6.78 -2.43 -0.34
CA HIS A 360 7.26 -3.46 0.59
C HIS A 360 7.50 -2.91 2.01
N PHE A 361 7.98 -1.66 2.16
CA PHE A 361 8.10 -1.01 3.47
C PHE A 361 6.75 -0.72 4.12
N SER A 362 5.70 -0.44 3.33
CA SER A 362 4.32 -0.36 3.86
C SER A 362 3.89 -1.66 4.54
N LYS A 363 4.27 -2.83 4.00
CA LYS A 363 3.98 -4.13 4.63
C LYS A 363 4.73 -4.36 5.93
N LEU A 364 6.00 -3.95 5.98
CA LEU A 364 6.75 -3.96 7.24
C LEU A 364 6.11 -3.03 8.28
N ARG A 365 5.70 -1.82 7.89
CA ARG A 365 5.01 -0.87 8.78
C ARG A 365 3.68 -1.44 9.32
N GLU A 366 2.84 -1.98 8.43
CA GLU A 366 1.58 -2.65 8.80
C GLU A 366 1.83 -3.74 9.85
N PHE A 367 2.86 -4.56 9.65
CA PHE A 367 3.22 -5.63 10.58
C PHE A 367 3.77 -5.12 11.91
N VAL A 368 4.66 -4.12 11.91
CA VAL A 368 5.27 -3.57 13.13
C VAL A 368 4.24 -2.79 13.97
N THR A 369 3.16 -2.33 13.36
CA THR A 369 2.03 -1.68 14.06
C THR A 369 1.19 -2.70 14.85
N LEU A 370 1.37 -4.02 14.63
CA LEU A 370 0.78 -5.03 15.50
C LEU A 370 1.33 -4.91 16.92
N LYS A 371 0.56 -5.35 17.92
CA LYS A 371 1.05 -5.49 19.29
C LYS A 371 2.05 -6.64 19.36
N LEU A 372 3.30 -6.38 18.97
CA LEU A 372 4.40 -7.32 19.02
C LEU A 372 4.74 -7.68 20.49
N PRO A 373 5.42 -8.82 20.72
CA PRO A 373 5.98 -9.13 22.03
C PRO A 373 6.99 -8.07 22.49
N SER A 374 7.45 -8.16 23.75
CA SER A 374 8.43 -7.21 24.29
C SER A 374 9.77 -7.28 23.54
N GLY A 375 10.32 -6.11 23.20
CA GLY A 375 11.61 -5.95 22.51
C GLY A 375 11.46 -5.30 21.13
N PHE A 376 12.52 -5.38 20.34
CA PHE A 376 12.59 -4.92 18.95
C PHE A 376 12.62 -6.12 17.97
N PRO A 377 11.88 -6.06 16.84
CA PRO A 377 11.78 -7.18 15.90
C PRO A 377 12.99 -7.26 14.97
N VAL A 378 14.11 -7.79 15.47
CA VAL A 378 15.39 -7.89 14.72
C VAL A 378 15.32 -8.83 13.49
N LYS A 379 14.33 -9.72 13.43
CA LYS A 379 14.03 -10.53 12.24
C LYS A 379 12.54 -10.81 12.12
N ILE A 380 11.99 -10.70 10.92
CA ILE A 380 10.57 -10.87 10.62
C ILE A 380 10.44 -11.77 9.39
N ASP A 381 9.56 -12.76 9.42
CA ASP A 381 9.17 -13.57 8.25
C ASP A 381 7.65 -13.48 8.08
N ILE A 382 7.21 -12.71 7.08
CA ILE A 382 5.80 -12.37 6.85
C ILE A 382 5.39 -12.61 5.39
N PRO A 383 4.13 -12.99 5.14
CA PRO A 383 3.61 -13.07 3.78
C PRO A 383 3.49 -11.67 3.18
N ILE A 384 3.95 -11.52 1.93
CA ILE A 384 3.79 -10.28 1.16
C ILE A 384 2.73 -10.44 0.07
N LEU A 385 2.76 -11.56 -0.66
CA LEU A 385 1.81 -11.91 -1.72
C LEU A 385 1.41 -13.39 -1.60
N PRO A 386 0.34 -13.84 -2.29
CA PRO A 386 0.04 -15.26 -2.38
C PRO A 386 1.27 -16.03 -2.88
N THR A 387 1.69 -17.00 -2.07
CA THR A 387 2.88 -17.84 -2.33
C THR A 387 4.25 -17.20 -2.10
N VAL A 388 4.34 -15.90 -1.80
CA VAL A 388 5.61 -15.21 -1.52
C VAL A 388 5.62 -14.61 -0.12
N SER A 389 6.66 -14.95 0.63
CA SER A 389 6.98 -14.36 1.92
C SER A 389 8.24 -13.53 1.81
N ALA A 390 8.35 -12.49 2.63
CA ALA A 390 9.58 -11.74 2.83
C ALA A 390 10.14 -12.03 4.21
N LYS A 391 11.44 -12.30 4.23
CA LYS A 391 12.25 -12.34 5.43
C LYS A 391 13.03 -11.03 5.53
N ILE A 392 12.68 -10.23 6.51
CA ILE A 392 13.34 -8.97 6.84
C ILE A 392 14.30 -9.22 8.00
N THR A 393 15.56 -8.80 7.87
CA THR A 393 16.58 -8.94 8.92
C THR A 393 17.29 -7.61 9.15
N PHE A 394 17.31 -7.13 10.39
CA PHE A 394 18.12 -5.98 10.79
C PHE A 394 19.57 -6.45 10.94
N GLN A 395 20.40 -6.17 9.94
CA GLN A 395 21.74 -6.74 9.85
C GLN A 395 22.77 -5.95 10.64
N LYS A 396 22.64 -4.62 10.63
CA LYS A 396 23.60 -3.73 11.23
C LYS A 396 22.89 -2.48 11.73
N PHE A 397 23.30 -2.00 12.90
CA PHE A 397 22.86 -0.72 13.45
C PHE A 397 23.99 -0.08 14.26
N GLU A 398 24.25 1.19 14.00
CA GLU A 398 25.25 1.98 14.71
C GLU A 398 24.73 3.41 14.89
N PHE A 399 24.72 3.92 16.11
CA PHE A 399 24.63 5.37 16.31
C PHE A 399 25.93 6.01 15.80
N ARG A 400 25.81 7.14 15.12
CA ARG A 400 26.88 7.81 14.39
C ARG A 400 26.75 9.31 14.59
N ASP A 401 27.85 9.96 14.96
CA ASP A 401 27.98 11.42 15.04
C ASP A 401 28.80 12.01 13.88
N ASP A 402 29.32 11.15 13.00
CA ASP A 402 30.23 11.45 11.89
C ASP A 402 29.58 11.33 10.50
N ILE A 403 28.24 11.31 10.43
CA ILE A 403 27.53 11.20 9.15
C ILE A 403 27.73 12.48 8.34
N SER A 404 28.42 12.37 7.18
CA SER A 404 28.65 13.51 6.31
C SER A 404 27.33 14.14 5.83
N PRO A 405 27.16 15.48 5.95
CA PRO A 405 26.03 16.19 5.37
C PRO A 405 25.88 15.99 3.86
N ASP A 406 26.98 15.70 3.15
CA ASP A 406 27.01 15.49 1.70
C ASP A 406 26.20 14.25 1.27
N LEU A 407 25.97 13.29 2.18
CA LEU A 407 25.11 12.15 1.90
C LEU A 407 23.67 12.57 1.61
N PHE A 408 23.24 13.72 2.12
CA PHE A 408 21.88 14.22 1.99
C PHE A 408 21.74 15.32 0.93
N VAL A 409 22.75 15.56 0.08
CA VAL A 409 22.63 16.51 -1.03
C VAL A 409 22.58 15.77 -2.36
N ILE A 410 21.97 16.41 -3.35
CA ILE A 410 22.02 15.94 -4.74
C ILE A 410 23.44 16.23 -5.24
N PRO A 411 24.17 15.24 -5.78
CA PRO A 411 25.50 15.49 -6.33
C PRO A 411 25.46 16.48 -7.50
N GLU A 412 26.47 17.33 -7.62
CA GLU A 412 26.51 18.42 -8.62
C GLU A 412 26.51 17.91 -10.07
N ASP A 413 26.99 16.69 -10.32
CA ASP A 413 27.03 16.09 -11.65
C ASP A 413 25.70 15.42 -12.06
N TYR A 414 24.69 15.43 -11.18
CA TYR A 414 23.39 14.83 -11.45
C TYR A 414 22.47 15.82 -12.17
N ARG A 415 21.66 15.29 -13.10
CA ARG A 415 20.72 16.08 -13.90
C ARG A 415 19.29 15.85 -13.44
N GLU A 416 18.49 16.91 -13.38
CA GLU A 416 17.06 16.74 -13.11
C GLU A 416 16.39 16.05 -14.29
N ASP A 417 15.79 14.89 -14.05
CA ASP A 417 14.93 14.22 -15.02
C ASP A 417 13.49 14.70 -14.80
N THR A 418 13.03 15.57 -15.69
CA THR A 418 11.68 16.17 -15.60
C THR A 418 10.62 15.35 -16.33
N MET A 419 11.03 14.30 -17.05
CA MET A 419 10.24 13.56 -18.04
C MET A 419 9.91 12.13 -17.62
N ARG A 420 10.47 11.65 -16.50
CA ARG A 420 10.18 10.33 -15.91
C ARG A 420 9.31 10.45 -14.67
#